data_AF-A0A9N9NHS7-F1
#
_entry.id   AF-A0A9N9NHS7-F1
#
_cell.length_a   1.000
_cell.length_b   1.000
_cell.length_c   1.000
_cell.angle_alpha   90.00
_cell.angle_beta   90.00
_cell.angle_gamma   90.00
#
_symmetry.space_group_name_H-M   'P 1'
#
loop_
_entity.id
_entity.type
_entity.pdbx_description
1 polymer ?
#
loop_
_entity_poly.entity_id
_entity_poly.type
_entity_poly.pdbx_seq_one_letter_code
_entity_poly.pdbx_strand_id
1 'polypeptide(L)'
;KGILFKVVVFISDGASVILRKNEGVVAKLSIVYTYPLIVNHCVAHRLALACKDVRKEIEFYNEAELLRLYEIHWLAWYNAIKNICNSIPALLRVFKEAENDKG
;
A
#
# COMPACT_ATOMS: atom_id res chain seq x y z
N LYS A 1 -30.69 6.35 -1.21
CA LYS A 1 -29.71 6.28 -2.34
C LYS A 1 -28.33 6.22 -1.70
N GLY A 2 -27.63 5.08 -1.74
CA GLY A 2 -26.33 4.94 -1.07
C GLY A 2 -25.25 5.79 -1.75
N ILE A 3 -24.44 6.52 -0.97
CA ILE A 3 -23.30 7.28 -1.48
C ILE A 3 -22.21 6.28 -1.89
N LEU A 4 -21.88 6.24 -3.18
CA LEU A 4 -20.77 5.44 -3.69
C LEU A 4 -19.47 6.24 -3.54
N PHE A 5 -18.69 5.94 -2.50
CA PHE A 5 -17.33 6.47 -2.36
C PHE A 5 -16.40 5.78 -3.35
N LYS A 6 -15.81 6.56 -4.27
CA LYS A 6 -14.75 6.09 -5.17
C LYS A 6 -13.41 6.56 -4.64
N VAL A 7 -12.42 5.66 -4.67
CA VAL A 7 -11.05 5.91 -4.24
C VAL A 7 -10.13 5.43 -5.36
N VAL A 8 -9.06 6.19 -5.61
CA VAL A 8 -8.00 5.79 -6.54
C VAL A 8 -6.78 5.40 -5.73
N VAL A 9 -6.20 4.23 -6.03
CA VAL A 9 -4.97 3.76 -5.39
C VAL A 9 -3.87 3.67 -6.46
N PHE A 10 -2.74 4.31 -6.21
CA PHE A 10 -1.57 4.29 -7.07
C PHE A 10 -0.38 3.69 -6.32
N ILE A 11 0.23 2.65 -6.90
CA ILE A 11 1.37 1.94 -6.32
C ILE A 11 2.57 2.10 -7.26
N SER A 12 3.71 2.54 -6.73
CA SER A 12 4.95 2.69 -7.52
C SER A 12 6.17 2.21 -6.74
N ASP A 13 7.29 1.97 -7.42
CA ASP A 13 8.58 1.71 -6.79
C ASP A 13 9.17 2.93 -6.05
N GLY A 14 8.46 4.06 -6.00
CA GLY A 14 8.88 5.25 -5.30
C GLY A 14 10.02 6.02 -5.95
N ALA A 15 10.31 5.76 -7.24
CA ALA A 15 11.31 6.54 -7.96
C ALA A 15 11.03 8.04 -7.85
N SER A 16 12.07 8.85 -7.67
CA SER A 16 11.93 10.30 -7.44
C SER A 16 11.19 11.01 -8.59
N VAL A 17 11.37 10.54 -9.83
CA VAL A 17 10.64 11.03 -11.01
C VAL A 17 9.13 10.75 -10.95
N ILE A 18 8.68 9.74 -10.18
CA ILE A 18 7.27 9.40 -9.98
C ILE A 18 6.69 10.22 -8.81
N LEU A 19 7.42 10.34 -7.71
CA LEU A 19 6.95 10.98 -6.47
C LEU A 19 7.21 12.49 -6.41
N ARG A 20 7.88 13.08 -7.41
CA ARG A 20 8.19 14.51 -7.47
C ARG A 20 6.96 15.38 -7.20
N LYS A 21 7.10 16.35 -6.31
CA LYS A 21 6.01 17.20 -5.81
C LYS A 21 5.22 17.95 -6.89
N ASN A 22 5.89 18.42 -7.94
CA ASN A 22 5.26 19.28 -8.96
C ASN A 22 5.17 18.61 -10.34
N GLU A 23 6.15 17.79 -10.71
CA GLU A 23 6.24 17.17 -12.05
C GLU A 23 6.11 15.65 -12.02
N GLY A 24 6.00 15.07 -10.84
CA GLY A 24 5.87 13.63 -10.67
C GLY A 24 4.52 13.13 -11.18
N VAL A 25 4.48 11.84 -11.50
CA VAL A 25 3.25 11.14 -11.90
C VAL A 25 2.17 11.32 -10.83
N VAL A 26 2.52 11.21 -9.55
CA VAL A 26 1.57 11.42 -8.44
C VAL A 26 0.94 12.81 -8.47
N ALA A 27 1.76 13.85 -8.67
CA ALA A 27 1.28 15.23 -8.74
C ALA A 27 0.30 15.42 -9.92
N LYS A 28 0.63 14.84 -11.07
CA LYS A 28 -0.26 14.87 -12.25
C LYS A 28 -1.56 14.10 -11.99
N LEU A 29 -1.50 12.93 -11.36
CA LEU A 29 -2.69 12.15 -11.01
C LEU A 29 -3.60 12.88 -10.01
N SER A 30 -3.03 13.62 -9.05
CA SER A 30 -3.83 14.41 -8.10
C SER A 30 -4.57 15.59 -8.75
N ILE A 31 -4.12 16.04 -9.93
CA ILE A 31 -4.81 17.08 -10.71
C ILE A 31 -5.93 16.46 -11.56
N VAL A 32 -5.70 15.26 -12.11
CA VAL A 32 -6.64 14.59 -13.02
C VAL A 32 -7.80 13.93 -12.28
N TYR A 33 -7.55 13.32 -11.12
CA TYR A 33 -8.59 12.64 -10.35
C TYR A 33 -9.23 13.55 -9.32
N THR A 34 -10.56 13.61 -9.31
CA THR A 34 -11.37 14.33 -8.31
C THR A 34 -11.66 13.48 -7.06
N TYR A 35 -11.30 12.20 -7.08
CA TYR A 35 -11.45 11.28 -5.96
C TYR A 35 -10.19 11.24 -5.08
N PRO A 36 -10.31 10.88 -3.79
CA PRO A 36 -9.15 10.66 -2.94
C PRO A 36 -8.14 9.71 -3.60
N LEU A 37 -6.91 10.19 -3.75
CA LEU A 37 -5.77 9.44 -4.29
C LEU A 37 -4.89 8.95 -3.14
N ILE A 38 -4.82 7.63 -2.98
CA ILE A 38 -3.91 6.98 -2.04
C ILE A 38 -2.68 6.55 -2.81
N VAL A 39 -1.51 7.04 -2.38
CA VAL A 39 -0.22 6.68 -2.97
C VAL A 39 0.50 5.74 -2.03
N ASN A 40 0.89 4.57 -2.53
CA ASN A 40 1.67 3.60 -1.76
C ASN A 40 2.94 3.23 -2.50
N HIS A 41 3.97 2.90 -1.72
CA HIS A 41 5.22 2.40 -2.27
C HIS A 41 5.15 0.87 -2.39
N CYS A 42 5.63 0.34 -3.51
CA CYS A 42 5.66 -1.08 -3.81
C CYS A 42 6.39 -1.81 -2.68
N VAL A 43 5.71 -2.78 -2.07
CA VAL A 43 6.24 -3.56 -0.95
C VAL A 43 7.47 -4.36 -1.38
N ALA A 44 7.46 -4.92 -2.60
CA ALA A 44 8.61 -5.62 -3.15
C ALA A 44 9.83 -4.72 -3.26
N HIS A 45 9.67 -3.45 -3.69
CA HIS A 45 10.77 -2.50 -3.74
C HIS A 45 11.25 -2.09 -2.33
N ARG A 46 10.34 -1.85 -1.38
CA ARG A 46 10.72 -1.55 0.03
C ARG A 46 11.54 -2.69 0.64
N LEU A 47 11.14 -3.93 0.36
CA LEU A 47 11.82 -5.11 0.86
C LEU A 47 13.19 -5.28 0.19
N ALA A 48 13.30 -5.03 -1.12
CA ALA A 48 14.58 -5.00 -1.82
C ALA A 48 15.54 -3.95 -1.25
N LEU A 49 15.05 -2.75 -0.92
CA LEU A 49 15.85 -1.72 -0.25
C LEU A 49 16.28 -2.17 1.16
N ALA A 50 15.37 -2.72 1.95
CA ALA A 50 15.69 -3.23 3.30
C ALA A 50 16.76 -4.33 3.25
N CYS A 51 16.64 -5.29 2.33
CA CYS A 51 17.66 -6.33 2.13
C CYS A 51 18.99 -5.75 1.66
N LYS A 52 18.98 -4.75 0.77
CA LYS A 52 20.19 -4.05 0.31
C LYS A 52 20.87 -3.32 1.47
N ASP A 53 20.12 -2.68 2.35
CA ASP A 53 20.66 -1.95 3.49
C ASP A 53 21.20 -2.90 4.57
N VAL A 54 20.47 -3.97 4.89
CA VAL A 54 20.96 -5.02 5.81
C VAL A 54 22.23 -5.69 5.28
N ARG A 55 22.34 -5.93 3.97
CA ARG A 55 23.55 -6.50 3.35
C ARG A 55 24.79 -5.58 3.48
N LYS A 56 24.62 -4.27 3.65
CA LYS A 56 25.74 -3.36 3.93
C LYS A 56 26.26 -3.48 5.36
N GLU A 57 25.41 -3.91 6.28
CA GLU A 57 25.73 -3.99 7.72
C GLU A 57 26.08 -5.42 8.18
N ILE A 58 25.60 -6.44 7.46
CA ILE A 58 25.75 -7.84 7.85
C ILE A 58 26.29 -8.63 6.65
N GLU A 59 27.58 -9.00 6.71
CA GLU A 59 28.26 -9.88 5.73
C GLU A 59 27.69 -11.31 5.66
N PHE A 60 26.76 -11.67 6.55
CA PHE A 60 26.55 -13.05 6.97
C PHE A 60 25.28 -13.75 6.45
N TYR A 61 24.31 -13.03 5.90
CA TYR A 61 23.10 -13.69 5.38
C TYR A 61 23.36 -14.27 3.99
N ASN A 62 23.29 -15.59 3.90
CA ASN A 62 23.33 -16.25 2.59
C ASN A 62 22.00 -16.04 1.83
N GLU A 63 22.03 -16.30 0.53
CA GLU A 63 20.90 -16.05 -0.37
C GLU A 63 19.59 -16.76 0.07
N ALA A 64 19.71 -17.93 0.71
CA ALA A 64 18.56 -18.70 1.18
C ALA A 64 17.86 -18.06 2.40
N GLU A 65 18.61 -17.44 3.31
CA GLU A 65 18.03 -16.74 4.46
C GLU A 65 17.31 -15.46 4.04
N LEU A 66 17.86 -14.75 3.06
CA LEU A 66 17.19 -13.63 2.42
C LEU A 66 15.86 -14.08 1.78
N LEU A 67 15.86 -15.14 0.98
CA LEU A 67 14.65 -15.69 0.36
C LEU A 67 13.58 -16.08 1.38
N ARG A 68 13.96 -16.64 2.54
CA ARG A 68 13.03 -16.93 3.64
C ARG A 68 12.40 -15.67 4.22
N LEU A 69 13.18 -14.61 4.42
CA LEU A 69 12.65 -13.31 4.86
C LEU A 69 11.69 -12.73 3.81
N TYR A 70 11.96 -12.93 2.52
CA TYR A 70 11.04 -12.56 1.45
C TYR A 70 9.71 -13.30 1.54
N GLU A 71 9.73 -14.62 1.69
CA GLU A 71 8.51 -15.42 1.80
C GLU A 71 7.69 -15.05 3.03
N ILE A 72 8.32 -14.92 4.20
CA ILE A 72 7.64 -14.59 5.46
C ILE A 72 6.95 -13.23 5.35
N HIS A 73 7.67 -12.21 4.87
CA HIS A 73 7.10 -10.86 4.74
C HIS A 73 6.01 -10.80 3.68
N TRP A 74 6.19 -11.48 2.54
CA TRP A 74 5.17 -11.57 1.50
C TRP A 74 3.90 -12.24 2.01
N LEU A 75 4.02 -13.37 2.69
CA LEU A 75 2.89 -14.12 3.22
C LEU A 75 2.14 -13.32 4.30
N ALA A 76 2.87 -12.66 5.19
CA ALA A 76 2.30 -11.78 6.22
C ALA A 76 1.51 -10.62 5.59
N TRP A 77 2.07 -9.98 4.55
CA TRP A 77 1.40 -8.90 3.83
C TRP A 77 0.17 -9.37 3.06
N TYR A 78 0.28 -10.48 2.34
CA TYR A 78 -0.83 -11.09 1.63
C TYR A 78 -1.99 -11.38 2.59
N ASN A 79 -1.68 -11.97 3.75
CA ASN A 79 -2.68 -12.24 4.77
C ASN A 79 -3.29 -10.96 5.35
N ALA A 80 -2.49 -9.91 5.57
CA ALA A 80 -3.00 -8.61 6.03
C ALA A 80 -3.97 -7.97 5.03
N ILE A 81 -3.61 -7.90 3.74
CA ILE A 81 -4.49 -7.38 2.70
C ILE A 81 -5.75 -8.23 2.57
N LYS A 82 -5.60 -9.56 2.53
CA LYS A 82 -6.72 -10.50 2.47
C LYS A 82 -7.70 -10.29 3.63
N ASN A 83 -7.18 -10.12 4.84
CA ASN A 83 -8.01 -9.86 6.02
C ASN A 83 -8.73 -8.51 5.92
N ILE A 84 -8.05 -7.44 5.48
CA ILE A 84 -8.70 -6.14 5.23
C ILE A 84 -9.81 -6.27 4.21
N CYS A 85 -9.57 -6.94 3.07
CA CYS A 85 -10.57 -7.18 2.04
C CYS A 85 -11.78 -7.97 2.58
N ASN A 86 -11.53 -9.01 3.38
CA ASN A 86 -12.58 -9.80 4.02
C ASN A 86 -13.37 -8.99 5.05
N SER A 87 -12.77 -7.95 5.65
CA SER A 87 -13.43 -7.05 6.59
C SER A 87 -14.23 -5.94 5.92
N ILE A 88 -14.05 -5.68 4.61
CA ILE A 88 -14.78 -4.61 3.89
C ILE A 88 -16.29 -4.70 4.09
N PRO A 89 -16.96 -5.86 3.93
CA PRO A 89 -18.42 -5.94 4.13
C PRO A 89 -18.85 -5.57 5.54
N ALA A 90 -18.06 -5.92 6.57
CA ALA A 90 -18.36 -5.57 7.96
C ALA A 90 -18.14 -4.08 8.23
N LEU A 91 -17.03 -3.52 7.73
CA LEU A 91 -16.74 -2.08 7.83
C LEU A 91 -17.83 -1.25 7.14
N LEU A 92 -18.31 -1.68 5.97
CA LEU A 92 -19.41 -1.02 5.27
C LEU A 92 -20.74 -1.05 6.03
N ARG A 93 -20.99 -2.07 6.86
CA ARG A 93 -22.18 -2.10 7.74
C ARG A 93 -22.04 -1.08 8.87
N VAL A 94 -20.91 -1.09 9.57
CA VAL A 94 -20.64 -0.15 10.67
C VAL A 94 -20.75 1.31 10.21
N PHE A 95 -20.19 1.65 9.04
CA PHE A 95 -20.29 3.01 8.51
C PHE A 95 -21.72 3.41 8.14
N LYS A 96 -22.53 2.48 7.61
CA LYS A 96 -23.95 2.74 7.32
C LYS A 96 -24.77 2.93 8.60
N GLU A 97 -24.51 2.13 9.63
CA GLU A 97 -25.17 2.25 10.93
C GLU A 97 -24.84 3.58 11.61
N ALA A 98 -23.57 4.00 11.57
CA ALA A 98 -23.13 5.28 12.12
C ALA A 98 -23.66 6.53 11.37
N GLU A 99 -24.05 6.40 10.10
CA GLU A 99 -24.74 7.47 9.36
C GLU A 99 -26.22 7.58 9.75
N ASN A 100 -26.87 6.46 10.05
CA ASN A 100 -28.28 6.44 10.44
C ASN A 100 -28.52 6.93 11.88
N ASP A 101 -27.53 6.76 12.77
CA ASP A 101 -27.59 7.19 14.18
C ASP A 101 -27.40 8.71 14.38
N LYS A 102 -27.10 9.46 13.30
CA LYS A 102 -27.00 10.93 13.32
C LYS A 102 -28.31 11.63 12.93
N GLY A 103 -29.41 10.88 12.80
CA GLY A 103 -30.76 11.38 12.51
C GLY A 103 -31.59 11.61 13.77
#